data_AF-A0A0W4ZVR4-F1
#
_entry.id   AF-A0A0W4ZVR4-F1
#
_cell.length_a   1.000
_cell.length_b   1.000
_cell.length_c   1.000
_cell.angle_alpha   90.00
_cell.angle_beta   90.00
_cell.angle_gamma   90.00
#
_symmetry.space_group_name_H-M   'P 1'
#
loop_
_entity.id
_entity.type
_entity.pdbx_description
1 polymer ?
#
loop_
_entity_poly.entity_id
_entity_poly.type
_entity_poly.pdbx_seq_one_letter_code
_entity_poly.pdbx_strand_id
1 'polypeptide(L)'
;MEEGEYSSFLQTKLIIPVVSIGNVPQLAVDLLIHSARLSRKIMLDHSLLYPFAGAREDAGVSFCGGIATALDVFGNNEITIIQQRSPVLPGKKKDFVKTVLIPFIKKGRFSEILVLGSTDATRRNDAEIKGPKEFVLSTFQTVSELSEYFSTLKLISASEKTFPKLPSSGALVPLLEYALCQNIPMTALVMYVMEGDNTEDAKQMAKLAAKACKLDNLSENLQSPKSWEYLFGKELEIGVEGGMFW
;
A
#
# COMPACT_ATOMS: atom_id res chain seq x y z
N MET A 1 5.22 -27.87 7.42
CA MET A 1 5.58 -27.25 6.12
C MET A 1 5.34 -25.73 6.11
N GLU A 2 4.45 -25.17 6.94
CA GLU A 2 4.23 -23.70 7.00
C GLU A 2 5.42 -22.87 7.53
N GLU A 3 6.23 -23.38 8.47
CA GLU A 3 7.31 -22.56 9.08
C GLU A 3 8.42 -22.16 8.10
N GLY A 4 8.67 -22.96 7.05
CA GLY A 4 9.68 -22.66 6.02
C GLY A 4 9.23 -21.60 5.00
N GLU A 5 7.93 -21.32 4.89
CA GLU A 5 7.41 -20.34 3.94
C GLU A 5 7.55 -18.91 4.47
N TYR A 6 7.45 -18.73 5.80
CA TYR A 6 7.58 -17.42 6.43
C TYR A 6 9.03 -17.01 6.72
N SER A 7 10.00 -17.93 6.64
CA SER A 7 11.41 -17.59 6.88
C SER A 7 11.97 -16.60 5.87
N SER A 8 11.39 -16.51 4.66
CA SER A 8 11.81 -15.53 3.65
C SER A 8 11.47 -14.07 4.00
N PHE A 9 10.64 -13.86 5.02
CA PHE A 9 10.20 -12.52 5.44
C PHE A 9 10.97 -11.97 6.65
N LEU A 10 11.72 -12.83 7.33
CA LEU A 10 12.39 -12.51 8.58
C LEU A 10 13.31 -11.29 8.42
N GLN A 11 13.15 -10.29 9.31
CA GLN A 11 13.92 -9.04 9.32
C GLN A 11 13.78 -8.14 8.07
N THR A 12 12.90 -8.48 7.12
CA THR A 12 12.56 -7.57 6.02
C THR A 12 11.65 -6.44 6.50
N LYS A 13 11.64 -5.31 5.79
CA LYS A 13 10.69 -4.21 6.01
C LYS A 13 9.39 -4.51 5.28
N LEU A 14 8.26 -4.46 5.97
CA LEU A 14 6.94 -4.72 5.39
C LEU A 14 6.26 -3.42 4.97
N ILE A 15 5.75 -3.38 3.73
CA ILE A 15 4.88 -2.32 3.23
C ILE A 15 3.48 -2.89 2.99
N ILE A 16 2.48 -2.26 3.61
CA ILE A 16 1.06 -2.66 3.52
C ILE A 16 0.26 -1.51 2.89
N PRO A 17 -0.27 -1.66 1.66
CA PRO A 17 -1.23 -0.71 1.13
C PRO A 17 -2.61 -0.97 1.74
N VAL A 18 -3.33 0.10 2.07
CA VAL A 18 -4.75 0.04 2.38
C VAL A 18 -5.54 0.51 1.15
N VAL A 19 -6.59 -0.23 0.77
CA VAL A 19 -7.53 0.22 -0.26
C VAL A 19 -8.31 1.43 0.27
N SER A 20 -7.98 2.62 -0.22
CA SER A 20 -8.52 3.91 0.18
C SER A 20 -8.66 4.85 -1.03
N ILE A 21 -9.21 6.06 -0.82
CA ILE A 21 -9.58 6.98 -1.90
C ILE A 21 -8.47 7.18 -2.96
N GLY A 22 -8.86 7.17 -4.24
CA GLY A 22 -7.96 7.30 -5.38
C GLY A 22 -7.04 6.09 -5.61
N ASN A 23 -7.17 5.01 -4.83
CA ASN A 23 -6.34 3.80 -4.89
C ASN A 23 -4.82 4.08 -4.82
N VAL A 24 -4.44 5.26 -4.33
CA VAL A 24 -3.05 5.76 -4.31
C VAL A 24 -2.09 4.78 -3.62
N PRO A 25 -2.42 4.18 -2.47
CA PRO A 25 -1.54 3.19 -1.85
C PRO A 25 -1.28 1.96 -2.72
N GLN A 26 -2.30 1.48 -3.45
CA GLN A 26 -2.20 0.30 -4.31
C GLN A 26 -1.35 0.60 -5.56
N LEU A 27 -1.54 1.78 -6.14
CA LEU A 27 -0.73 2.28 -7.26
C LEU A 27 0.72 2.55 -6.82
N ALA A 28 0.93 3.06 -5.60
CA ALA A 28 2.26 3.30 -5.07
C ALA A 28 3.03 1.98 -4.89
N VAL A 29 2.39 0.93 -4.37
CA VAL A 29 3.07 -0.37 -4.26
C VAL A 29 3.30 -1.05 -5.61
N ASP A 30 2.46 -0.81 -6.62
CA ASP A 30 2.74 -1.27 -8.00
C ASP A 30 4.08 -0.71 -8.48
N LEU A 31 4.29 0.60 -8.31
CA LEU A 31 5.55 1.24 -8.65
C LEU A 31 6.72 0.62 -7.88
N LEU A 32 6.58 0.44 -6.56
CA LEU A 32 7.66 -0.13 -5.74
C LEU A 32 8.00 -1.58 -6.13
N ILE A 33 6.98 -2.42 -6.35
CA ILE A 33 7.13 -3.82 -6.76
C ILE A 33 7.88 -3.90 -8.09
N HIS A 34 7.49 -3.06 -9.07
CA HIS A 34 8.07 -3.09 -10.40
C HIS A 34 9.47 -2.48 -10.45
N SER A 35 9.69 -1.38 -9.73
CA SER A 35 11.00 -0.73 -9.64
C SER A 35 12.03 -1.61 -8.94
N ALA A 36 11.64 -2.28 -7.85
CA ALA A 36 12.50 -3.21 -7.12
C ALA A 36 12.60 -4.60 -7.76
N ARG A 37 11.88 -4.84 -8.87
CA ARG A 37 11.81 -6.12 -9.57
C ARG A 37 11.47 -7.28 -8.62
N LEU A 38 10.45 -7.10 -7.78
CA LEU A 38 10.07 -8.10 -6.79
C LEU A 38 9.38 -9.30 -7.45
N SER A 39 9.56 -10.47 -6.85
CA SER A 39 8.86 -11.70 -7.22
C SER A 39 7.78 -12.00 -6.19
N ARG A 40 6.65 -12.59 -6.64
CA ARG A 40 5.61 -13.03 -5.71
C ARG A 40 6.15 -14.16 -4.84
N LYS A 41 5.99 -14.01 -3.53
CA LYS A 41 6.35 -15.01 -2.52
C LYS A 41 5.17 -15.92 -2.21
N ILE A 42 4.05 -15.32 -1.82
CA ILE A 42 2.86 -16.06 -1.37
C ILE A 42 1.57 -15.37 -1.79
N MET A 43 0.47 -16.11 -1.73
CA MET A 43 -0.90 -15.62 -1.80
C MET A 43 -1.50 -15.69 -0.40
N LEU A 44 -2.11 -14.60 0.07
CA LEU A 44 -2.78 -14.58 1.37
C LEU A 44 -4.26 -14.96 1.25
N ASP A 45 -4.87 -15.31 2.37
CA ASP A 45 -6.33 -15.49 2.44
C ASP A 45 -7.03 -14.20 2.02
N HIS A 46 -7.77 -14.30 0.91
CA HIS A 46 -8.54 -13.22 0.33
C HIS A 46 -10.05 -13.52 0.32
N SER A 47 -10.51 -14.44 1.18
CA SER A 47 -11.94 -14.80 1.33
C SER A 47 -12.82 -13.64 1.80
N LEU A 48 -12.23 -12.65 2.48
CA LEU A 48 -12.91 -11.44 2.97
C LEU A 48 -12.80 -10.26 2.00
N LEU A 49 -12.24 -10.46 0.81
CA LEU A 49 -12.12 -9.47 -0.25
C LEU A 49 -13.10 -9.79 -1.39
N TYR A 50 -13.40 -8.81 -2.23
CA TYR A 50 -14.12 -9.12 -3.47
C TYR A 50 -13.27 -10.07 -4.34
N PRO A 51 -13.87 -11.11 -4.95
CA PRO A 51 -13.13 -12.03 -5.81
C PRO A 51 -12.42 -11.27 -6.95
N PHE A 52 -11.15 -11.60 -7.17
CA PHE A 52 -10.34 -11.03 -8.23
C PHE A 52 -9.45 -12.11 -8.81
N ALA A 53 -9.40 -12.17 -10.15
CA ALA A 53 -8.46 -12.97 -10.90
C ALA A 53 -7.99 -12.14 -12.09
N GLY A 54 -6.68 -11.98 -12.23
CA GLY A 54 -6.07 -11.23 -13.32
C GLY A 54 -4.83 -11.93 -13.86
N ALA A 55 -4.27 -11.38 -14.94
CA ALA A 55 -2.96 -11.81 -15.39
C ALA A 55 -1.91 -11.48 -14.32
N ARG A 56 -1.01 -12.43 -14.05
CA ARG A 56 0.11 -12.20 -13.15
C ARG A 56 1.18 -11.34 -13.83
N GLU A 57 1.64 -10.30 -13.15
CA GLU A 57 2.71 -9.39 -13.59
C GLU A 57 3.80 -9.34 -12.50
N ASP A 58 4.71 -10.32 -12.49
CA ASP A 58 5.85 -10.33 -11.57
C ASP A 58 7.05 -9.63 -12.23
N ALA A 59 7.45 -8.45 -11.73
CA ALA A 59 8.57 -7.70 -12.28
C ALA A 59 9.94 -8.38 -12.12
N GLY A 60 10.07 -9.27 -11.13
CA GLY A 60 11.29 -10.04 -10.86
C GLY A 60 11.53 -11.23 -11.79
N VAL A 61 10.58 -11.57 -12.67
CA VAL A 61 10.64 -12.78 -13.51
C VAL A 61 10.45 -12.41 -14.98
N SER A 62 11.28 -12.93 -15.87
CA SER A 62 11.23 -12.63 -17.31
C SER A 62 9.98 -13.15 -18.01
N PHE A 63 9.38 -14.22 -17.48
CA PHE A 63 8.10 -14.78 -17.95
C PHE A 63 7.31 -15.29 -16.75
N CYS A 64 6.25 -14.57 -16.38
CA CYS A 64 5.34 -15.00 -15.32
C CYS A 64 4.03 -15.52 -15.91
N GLY A 65 3.95 -16.83 -16.09
CA GLY A 65 2.65 -17.50 -16.25
C GLY A 65 1.87 -17.48 -14.93
N GLY A 66 0.54 -17.40 -15.01
CA GLY A 66 -0.35 -17.63 -13.87
C GLY A 66 -1.33 -16.50 -13.60
N ILE A 67 -1.98 -16.60 -12.44
CA ILE A 67 -3.10 -15.75 -12.02
C ILE A 67 -2.64 -14.87 -10.85
N ALA A 68 -2.85 -13.56 -10.98
CA ALA A 68 -2.83 -12.61 -9.87
C ALA A 68 -4.16 -12.69 -9.12
N THR A 69 -4.09 -12.66 -7.80
CA THR A 69 -5.26 -12.77 -6.92
C THR A 69 -5.58 -11.43 -6.25
N ALA A 70 -6.62 -11.43 -5.42
CA ALA A 70 -7.00 -10.24 -4.67
C ALA A 70 -5.93 -9.78 -3.67
N LEU A 71 -5.10 -10.70 -3.15
CA LEU A 71 -4.11 -10.39 -2.11
C LEU A 71 -2.83 -11.22 -2.27
N ASP A 72 -1.87 -10.66 -2.98
CA ASP A 72 -0.57 -11.29 -3.24
C ASP A 72 0.54 -10.58 -2.47
N VAL A 73 1.59 -11.31 -2.08
CA VAL A 73 2.75 -10.77 -1.38
C VAL A 73 3.98 -10.92 -2.27
N PHE A 74 4.71 -9.82 -2.44
CA PHE A 74 5.94 -9.73 -3.22
C PHE A 74 7.10 -9.40 -2.29
N GLY A 75 8.31 -9.84 -2.63
CA GLY A 75 9.45 -9.47 -1.81
C GLY A 75 10.80 -9.97 -2.30
N ASN A 76 11.83 -9.52 -1.60
CA ASN A 76 13.21 -9.97 -1.69
C ASN A 76 13.80 -10.05 -0.27
N ASN A 77 15.12 -10.01 -0.11
CA ASN A 77 15.77 -10.13 1.20
C ASN A 77 15.75 -8.83 2.03
N GLU A 78 15.28 -7.72 1.47
CA GLU A 78 15.28 -6.40 2.12
C GLU A 78 13.85 -5.93 2.42
N ILE A 79 12.95 -6.13 1.46
CA ILE A 79 11.57 -5.63 1.52
C ILE A 79 10.54 -6.69 1.17
N THR A 80 9.41 -6.58 1.86
CA THR A 80 8.19 -7.34 1.59
C THR A 80 7.05 -6.35 1.37
N ILE A 81 6.28 -6.55 0.31
CA ILE A 81 5.19 -5.66 -0.09
C ILE A 81 3.93 -6.49 -0.33
N ILE A 82 2.84 -6.12 0.31
CA ILE A 82 1.52 -6.66 -0.02
C ILE A 82 0.96 -5.87 -1.21
N GLN A 83 0.35 -6.55 -2.17
CA GLN A 83 -0.51 -5.93 -3.18
C GLN A 83 -1.94 -6.42 -3.03
N GLN A 84 -2.86 -5.47 -2.86
CA GLN A 84 -4.29 -5.74 -2.71
C GLN A 84 -5.04 -5.19 -3.93
N ARG A 85 -5.61 -6.06 -4.75
CA ARG A 85 -6.30 -5.68 -6.00
C ARG A 85 -7.79 -5.38 -5.84
N SER A 86 -8.41 -5.87 -4.76
CA SER A 86 -9.84 -5.67 -4.53
C SER A 86 -10.14 -5.21 -3.10
N PRO A 87 -11.20 -4.40 -2.89
CA PRO A 87 -11.55 -3.91 -1.57
C PRO A 87 -12.05 -5.03 -0.65
N VAL A 88 -11.98 -4.77 0.65
CA VAL A 88 -12.58 -5.64 1.67
C VAL A 88 -14.11 -5.62 1.54
N LEU A 89 -14.75 -6.78 1.72
CA LEU A 89 -16.21 -6.89 1.70
C LEU A 89 -16.87 -5.92 2.72
N PRO A 90 -18.07 -5.40 2.42
CA PRO A 90 -18.79 -4.51 3.33
C PRO A 90 -18.93 -5.10 4.74
N GLY A 91 -18.61 -4.32 5.77
CA GLY A 91 -18.66 -4.75 7.17
C GLY A 91 -17.52 -5.68 7.62
N LYS A 92 -16.64 -6.15 6.72
CA LYS A 92 -15.58 -7.13 7.03
C LYS A 92 -14.19 -6.55 7.31
N LYS A 93 -14.04 -5.22 7.28
CA LYS A 93 -12.76 -4.53 7.52
C LYS A 93 -12.05 -4.97 8.81
N LYS A 94 -12.78 -5.04 9.93
CA LYS A 94 -12.22 -5.45 11.22
C LYS A 94 -11.83 -6.93 11.22
N ASP A 95 -12.66 -7.78 10.63
CA ASP A 95 -12.38 -9.21 10.51
C ASP A 95 -11.12 -9.44 9.67
N PHE A 96 -11.03 -8.80 8.50
CA PHE A 96 -9.88 -8.87 7.61
C PHE A 96 -8.56 -8.49 8.31
N VAL A 97 -8.55 -7.39 9.06
CA VAL A 97 -7.39 -7.00 9.87
C VAL A 97 -7.03 -8.10 10.88
N LYS A 98 -8.01 -8.60 11.63
CA LYS A 98 -7.80 -9.55 12.73
C LYS A 98 -7.39 -10.95 12.26
N THR A 99 -7.98 -11.44 11.17
CA THR A 99 -7.83 -12.83 10.73
C THR A 99 -6.79 -12.99 9.63
N VAL A 100 -6.47 -11.94 8.87
CA VAL A 100 -5.53 -12.01 7.75
C VAL A 100 -4.26 -11.19 8.03
N LEU A 101 -4.38 -9.86 8.14
CA LEU A 101 -3.20 -8.98 8.18
C LEU A 101 -2.36 -9.19 9.44
N ILE A 102 -2.98 -9.20 10.62
CA ILE A 102 -2.24 -9.27 11.89
C ILE A 102 -1.58 -10.63 12.09
N PRO A 103 -2.24 -11.77 11.80
CA PRO A 103 -1.58 -13.06 11.79
C PRO A 103 -0.39 -13.12 10.83
N PHE A 104 -0.52 -12.56 9.61
CA PHE A 104 0.59 -12.47 8.66
C PHE A 104 1.77 -11.66 9.22
N ILE A 105 1.51 -10.48 9.77
CA ILE A 105 2.51 -9.62 10.40
C ILE A 105 3.26 -10.34 11.52
N LYS A 106 2.54 -11.00 12.42
CA LYS A 106 3.14 -11.73 13.55
C LYS A 106 3.99 -12.92 13.10
N LYS A 107 3.51 -13.68 12.10
CA LYS A 107 4.24 -14.83 11.55
C LYS A 107 5.51 -14.40 10.80
N GLY A 108 5.44 -13.32 10.02
CA GLY A 108 6.55 -12.84 9.19
C GLY A 108 7.73 -12.22 9.94
N ARG A 109 7.53 -11.75 11.19
CA ARG A 109 8.60 -11.18 12.04
C ARG A 109 9.45 -10.11 11.33
N PHE A 110 8.75 -9.16 10.74
CA PHE A 110 9.32 -8.02 10.04
C PHE A 110 10.09 -7.09 10.98
N SER A 111 11.14 -6.44 10.47
CA SER A 111 11.93 -5.48 11.25
C SER A 111 11.17 -4.18 11.48
N GLU A 112 10.52 -3.66 10.43
CA GLU A 112 9.68 -2.47 10.48
C GLU A 112 8.43 -2.66 9.61
N ILE A 113 7.35 -1.94 9.94
CA ILE A 113 6.07 -2.01 9.23
C ILE A 113 5.64 -0.61 8.85
N LEU A 114 5.53 -0.38 7.54
CA LEU A 114 5.02 0.83 6.93
C LEU A 114 3.64 0.55 6.30
N VAL A 115 2.63 1.29 6.72
CA VAL A 115 1.29 1.24 6.15
C VAL A 115 1.10 2.44 5.22
N LEU A 116 0.62 2.21 4.01
CA LEU A 116 0.29 3.27 3.05
C LEU A 116 -1.21 3.48 3.02
N GLY A 117 -1.64 4.73 3.18
CA GLY A 117 -3.06 5.09 3.18
C GLY A 117 -3.31 6.43 2.50
N SER A 118 -4.55 6.65 2.10
CA SER A 118 -5.04 7.94 1.64
C SER A 118 -6.33 8.32 2.34
N THR A 119 -6.65 9.61 2.36
CA THR A 119 -7.87 10.16 2.95
C THR A 119 -8.41 11.30 2.08
N ASP A 120 -9.71 11.53 2.14
CA ASP A 120 -10.40 12.48 1.26
C ASP A 120 -9.92 13.93 1.48
N ALA A 121 -9.34 14.53 0.44
CA ALA A 121 -8.86 15.92 0.49
C ALA A 121 -9.99 16.95 0.55
N THR A 122 -11.22 16.62 0.11
CA THR A 122 -12.38 17.53 0.17
C THR A 122 -12.88 17.73 1.61
N ARG A 123 -12.46 16.85 2.52
CA ARG A 123 -12.85 16.87 3.93
C ARG A 123 -11.86 17.64 4.82
N ARG A 124 -10.84 18.28 4.22
CA ARG A 124 -9.84 19.06 4.95
C ARG A 124 -10.45 20.35 5.49
N ASN A 125 -10.09 20.71 6.72
CA ASN A 125 -10.34 22.05 7.25
C ASN A 125 -9.28 23.06 6.78
N ASP A 126 -9.50 24.36 7.00
CA ASP A 126 -8.60 25.43 6.55
C ASP A 126 -7.15 25.28 7.03
N ALA A 127 -6.94 24.78 8.26
CA ALA A 127 -5.60 24.55 8.79
C ALA A 127 -4.93 23.36 8.11
N GLU A 128 -5.70 22.31 7.80
CA GLU A 128 -5.22 21.17 7.03
C GLU A 128 -4.90 21.58 5.60
N ILE A 129 -5.75 22.35 4.91
CA ILE A 129 -5.53 22.82 3.52
C ILE A 129 -4.20 23.57 3.38
N LYS A 130 -3.88 24.45 4.35
CA LYS A 130 -2.62 25.18 4.39
C LYS A 130 -1.41 24.30 4.75
N GLY A 131 -1.66 23.14 5.35
CA GLY A 131 -0.65 22.18 5.78
C GLY A 131 -0.21 21.22 4.66
N PRO A 132 0.76 20.33 4.97
CA PRO A 132 1.26 19.36 4.00
C PRO A 132 0.15 18.40 3.54
N LYS A 133 0.28 17.92 2.30
CA LYS A 133 -0.62 16.91 1.72
C LYS A 133 -0.42 15.55 2.39
N GLU A 134 0.78 15.29 2.91
CA GLU A 134 1.19 14.06 3.57
C GLU A 134 1.43 14.27 5.06
N PHE A 135 1.10 13.25 5.83
CA PHE A 135 1.34 13.21 7.26
C PHE A 135 1.53 11.78 7.73
N VAL A 136 2.02 11.63 8.96
CA VAL A 136 2.36 10.32 9.51
C VAL A 136 1.60 10.06 10.79
N LEU A 137 1.05 8.85 10.89
CA LEU A 137 0.48 8.31 12.11
C LEU A 137 1.39 7.20 12.60
N SER A 138 1.55 7.07 13.90
CA SER A 138 2.27 5.95 14.48
C SER A 138 1.51 5.37 15.66
N THR A 139 1.60 4.05 15.79
CA THR A 139 1.03 3.30 16.92
C THR A 139 1.81 3.54 18.20
N PHE A 140 3.13 3.73 18.12
CA PHE A 140 3.99 4.04 19.27
C PHE A 140 4.95 5.18 18.92
N GLN A 141 5.35 5.97 19.92
CA GLN A 141 6.51 6.85 19.81
C GLN A 141 7.76 5.98 19.70
N THR A 142 8.01 5.45 18.50
CA THR A 142 9.14 4.57 18.25
C THR A 142 10.27 5.44 17.74
N VAL A 143 11.45 5.30 18.34
CA VAL A 143 12.72 5.78 17.78
C VAL A 143 13.12 4.78 16.69
N SER A 144 12.43 4.79 15.56
CA SER A 144 12.74 3.93 14.40
C SER A 144 13.35 4.74 13.26
N GLU A 145 14.07 4.10 12.35
CA GLU A 145 14.68 4.79 11.20
C GLU A 145 13.61 5.45 10.32
N LEU A 146 12.45 4.80 10.16
CA LEU A 146 11.27 5.41 9.52
C LEU A 146 10.85 6.72 10.23
N SER A 147 10.84 6.72 11.57
CA SER A 147 10.42 7.88 12.37
C SER A 147 11.36 9.08 12.23
N GLU A 148 12.67 8.85 12.05
CA GLU A 148 13.67 9.91 11.88
C GLU A 148 13.47 10.63 10.54
N TYR A 149 13.24 9.88 9.45
CA TYR A 149 12.91 10.47 8.14
C TYR A 149 11.61 11.28 8.20
N PHE A 150 10.60 10.72 8.87
CA PHE A 150 9.29 11.35 9.01
C PHE A 150 9.21 12.43 10.08
N SER A 151 10.28 12.69 10.85
CA SER A 151 10.34 13.83 11.79
C SER A 151 10.15 15.19 11.08
N THR A 152 10.41 15.22 9.77
CA THR A 152 10.15 16.37 8.89
C THR A 152 8.67 16.52 8.51
N LEU A 153 7.88 15.45 8.63
CA LEU A 153 6.44 15.45 8.38
C LEU A 153 5.66 15.68 9.67
N LYS A 154 4.42 16.15 9.55
CA LYS A 154 3.52 16.31 10.69
C LYS A 154 3.23 14.94 11.30
N LEU A 155 3.90 14.62 12.40
CA LEU A 155 3.61 13.44 13.20
C LEU A 155 2.37 13.72 14.06
N ILE A 156 1.30 12.98 13.80
CA ILE A 156 0.18 12.89 14.75
C ILE A 156 0.43 11.60 15.52
N SER A 157 1.23 11.70 16.59
CA SER A 157 1.42 10.57 17.49
C SER A 157 0.10 10.32 18.23
N ALA A 158 -0.33 9.06 18.33
CA ALA A 158 -1.47 8.70 19.15
C ALA A 158 -1.11 8.85 20.65
N SER A 159 -1.14 10.09 21.17
CA SER A 159 -0.99 10.34 22.60
C SER A 159 -2.22 9.91 23.41
N GLU A 160 -3.35 9.63 22.75
CA GLU A 160 -4.67 9.45 23.38
C GLU A 160 -5.43 8.18 22.97
N LYS A 161 -4.76 7.10 22.53
CA LYS A 161 -5.37 5.83 22.08
C LYS A 161 -6.37 5.92 20.91
N THR A 162 -6.65 7.12 20.39
CA THR A 162 -7.60 7.34 19.29
C THR A 162 -6.91 8.00 18.11
N PHE A 163 -7.01 7.36 16.94
CA PHE A 163 -6.56 7.96 15.68
C PHE A 163 -7.59 8.97 15.17
N PRO A 164 -7.17 9.99 14.39
CA PRO A 164 -8.10 10.94 13.80
C PRO A 164 -9.10 10.23 12.88
N LYS A 165 -10.28 10.84 12.70
CA LYS A 165 -11.23 10.38 11.67
C LYS A 165 -10.65 10.67 10.29
N LEU A 166 -10.46 9.62 9.51
CA LEU A 166 -9.91 9.70 8.14
C LEU A 166 -10.97 9.22 7.15
N PRO A 167 -11.77 10.11 6.56
CA PRO A 167 -12.78 9.75 5.58
C PRO A 167 -12.17 9.00 4.39
N SER A 168 -12.85 7.95 3.95
CA SER A 168 -12.44 7.13 2.79
C SER A 168 -11.07 6.46 2.93
N SER A 169 -10.56 6.28 4.15
CA SER A 169 -9.28 5.61 4.46
C SER A 169 -9.35 4.07 4.55
N GLY A 170 -10.44 3.47 4.09
CA GLY A 170 -10.53 2.01 4.00
C GLY A 170 -10.48 1.31 5.37
N ALA A 171 -9.50 0.42 5.53
CA ALA A 171 -9.23 -0.36 6.75
C ALA A 171 -8.05 0.21 7.57
N LEU A 172 -7.56 1.41 7.24
CA LEU A 172 -6.38 2.01 7.86
C LEU A 172 -6.54 2.20 9.37
N VAL A 173 -7.60 2.92 9.79
CA VAL A 173 -7.86 3.17 11.20
C VAL A 173 -8.09 1.86 11.98
N PRO A 174 -8.95 0.91 11.51
CA PRO A 174 -9.07 -0.40 12.15
C PRO A 174 -7.76 -1.17 12.29
N LEU A 175 -6.86 -1.10 11.28
CA LEU A 175 -5.55 -1.74 11.32
C LEU A 175 -4.67 -1.13 12.42
N LEU A 176 -4.56 0.20 12.44
CA LEU A 176 -3.74 0.91 13.43
C LEU A 176 -4.27 0.74 14.86
N GLU A 177 -5.58 0.83 15.07
CA GLU A 177 -6.21 0.60 16.36
C GLU A 177 -5.95 -0.81 16.88
N TYR A 178 -6.13 -1.83 16.02
CA TYR A 178 -5.93 -3.21 16.44
C TYR A 178 -4.44 -3.53 16.64
N ALA A 179 -3.55 -2.98 15.81
CA ALA A 179 -2.10 -3.09 16.00
C ALA A 179 -1.66 -2.48 17.33
N LEU A 180 -2.18 -1.29 17.68
CA LEU A 180 -1.96 -0.65 18.98
C LEU A 180 -2.44 -1.54 20.13
N CYS A 181 -3.64 -2.10 20.04
CA CYS A 181 -4.16 -3.05 21.05
C CYS A 181 -3.33 -4.32 21.18
N GLN A 182 -2.60 -4.72 20.13
CA GLN A 182 -1.76 -5.90 20.10
C GLN A 182 -0.27 -5.62 20.37
N ASN A 183 0.09 -4.38 20.72
CA ASN A 183 1.47 -3.92 20.91
C ASN A 183 2.37 -4.15 19.68
N ILE A 184 1.83 -3.96 18.47
CA ILE A 184 2.57 -4.10 17.22
C ILE A 184 3.00 -2.72 16.72
N PRO A 185 4.30 -2.41 16.64
CA PRO A 185 4.77 -1.14 16.12
C PRO A 185 4.55 -1.04 14.61
N MET A 186 3.90 0.04 14.21
CA MET A 186 3.57 0.38 12.84
C MET A 186 3.58 1.90 12.66
N THR A 187 4.09 2.31 11.51
CA THR A 187 4.05 3.69 11.01
C THR A 187 3.16 3.73 9.78
N ALA A 188 2.24 4.68 9.69
CA ALA A 188 1.41 4.90 8.51
C ALA A 188 1.76 6.22 7.83
N LEU A 189 2.09 6.15 6.55
CA LEU A 189 2.19 7.31 5.66
C LEU A 189 0.82 7.54 5.02
N VAL A 190 0.23 8.70 5.29
CA VAL A 190 -1.11 9.05 4.82
C VAL A 190 -1.05 10.29 3.94
N MET A 191 -1.76 10.25 2.80
CA MET A 191 -1.88 11.37 1.86
C MET A 191 -3.33 11.84 1.70
N TYR A 192 -3.56 13.14 1.70
CA TYR A 192 -4.82 13.73 1.27
C TYR A 192 -4.96 13.63 -0.25
N VAL A 193 -6.01 12.97 -0.74
CA VAL A 193 -6.20 12.67 -2.17
C VAL A 193 -7.63 13.01 -2.58
N MET A 194 -7.80 13.48 -3.82
CA MET A 194 -9.10 13.52 -4.51
C MET A 194 -9.11 12.45 -5.61
N GLU A 195 -10.28 11.90 -5.93
CA GLU A 195 -10.40 10.94 -7.04
C GLU A 195 -10.09 11.59 -8.39
N GLY A 196 -9.56 10.77 -9.31
CA GLY A 196 -9.21 11.17 -10.66
C GLY A 196 -8.04 10.33 -11.17
N ASP A 197 -7.22 10.91 -12.05
CA ASP A 197 -5.92 10.36 -12.36
C ASP A 197 -4.95 10.64 -11.21
N ASN A 198 -4.69 9.61 -10.41
CA ASN A 198 -3.82 9.68 -9.25
C ASN A 198 -2.42 9.11 -9.50
N THR A 199 -1.98 9.03 -10.76
CA THR A 199 -0.67 8.50 -11.14
C THR A 199 0.48 9.28 -10.48
N GLU A 200 0.42 10.61 -10.44
CA GLU A 200 1.46 11.43 -9.81
C GLU A 200 1.42 11.34 -8.27
N ASP A 201 0.23 11.25 -7.68
CA ASP A 201 0.07 11.04 -6.24
C ASP A 201 0.66 9.70 -5.80
N ALA A 202 0.46 8.65 -6.62
CA ALA A 202 1.06 7.34 -6.42
C ALA A 202 2.59 7.39 -6.51
N LYS A 203 3.15 8.10 -7.49
CA LYS A 203 4.61 8.32 -7.60
C LYS A 203 5.14 9.05 -6.38
N GLN A 204 4.47 10.11 -5.93
CA GLN A 204 4.88 10.87 -4.75
C GLN A 204 4.88 10.00 -3.49
N MET A 205 3.81 9.23 -3.25
CA MET A 205 3.74 8.29 -2.13
C MET A 205 4.81 7.20 -2.21
N ALA A 206 5.04 6.63 -3.39
CA ALA A 206 6.08 5.61 -3.60
C ALA A 206 7.48 6.17 -3.32
N LYS A 207 7.79 7.40 -3.75
CA LYS A 207 9.08 8.05 -3.44
C LYS A 207 9.30 8.24 -1.94
N LEU A 208 8.28 8.72 -1.23
CA LEU A 208 8.34 8.90 0.22
C LEU A 208 8.51 7.56 0.95
N ALA A 209 7.77 6.53 0.54
CA ALA A 209 7.89 5.19 1.09
C ALA A 209 9.28 4.58 0.82
N ALA A 210 9.80 4.71 -0.40
CA ALA A 210 11.13 4.23 -0.77
C ALA A 210 12.22 4.90 0.07
N LYS A 211 12.18 6.24 0.19
CA LYS A 211 13.15 7.00 1.01
C LYS A 211 13.06 6.60 2.49
N ALA A 212 11.85 6.49 3.04
CA ALA A 212 11.67 6.06 4.42
C ALA A 212 12.25 4.66 4.66
N CYS A 213 12.10 3.74 3.68
CA CYS A 213 12.67 2.40 3.76
C CYS A 213 14.18 2.32 3.42
N LYS A 214 14.86 3.44 3.13
CA LYS A 214 16.27 3.51 2.66
C LYS A 214 16.52 2.81 1.32
N LEU A 215 15.56 2.93 0.40
CA LEU A 215 15.63 2.39 -0.96
C LEU A 215 15.89 3.52 -1.96
N ASP A 216 16.95 4.29 -1.73
CA ASP A 216 17.16 5.57 -2.42
C ASP A 216 17.21 5.43 -3.96
N ASN A 217 17.80 4.34 -4.45
CA ASN A 217 17.88 3.99 -5.88
C ASN A 217 16.50 3.90 -6.55
N LEU A 218 15.45 3.52 -5.82
CA LEU A 218 14.09 3.39 -6.36
C LEU A 218 13.36 4.73 -6.41
N SER A 219 13.73 5.67 -5.53
CA SER A 219 13.03 6.95 -5.42
C SER A 219 13.21 7.86 -6.64
N GLU A 220 14.27 7.62 -7.42
CA GLU A 220 14.58 8.39 -8.63
C GLU A 220 14.06 7.72 -9.91
N ASN A 221 13.98 6.39 -9.93
CA ASN A 221 13.69 5.59 -11.13
C ASN A 221 12.48 4.66 -10.93
N LEU A 222 11.30 5.25 -10.71
CA LEU A 222 10.07 4.48 -10.57
C LEU A 222 9.60 3.93 -11.92
N GLN A 223 9.35 2.62 -11.95
CA GLN A 223 8.82 1.88 -13.10
C GLN A 223 7.37 1.48 -12.82
N SER A 224 6.47 1.75 -13.77
CA SER A 224 5.08 1.30 -13.72
C SER A 224 4.93 -0.14 -14.23
N PRO A 225 3.92 -0.87 -13.75
CA PRO A 225 3.53 -2.14 -14.35
C PRO A 225 3.03 -1.93 -15.78
N LYS A 226 3.05 -2.99 -16.58
CA LYS A 226 2.56 -2.93 -17.97
C LYS A 226 1.05 -2.69 -18.01
N SER A 227 0.32 -3.21 -17.02
CA SER A 227 -1.11 -2.92 -16.83
C SER A 227 -1.45 -1.42 -16.85
N TRP A 228 -0.52 -0.53 -16.52
CA TRP A 228 -0.77 0.92 -16.56
C TRP A 228 -0.90 1.49 -17.98
N GLU A 229 -0.35 0.82 -19.00
CA GLU A 229 -0.54 1.19 -20.42
C GLU A 229 -2.02 1.20 -20.82
N TYR A 230 -2.87 0.47 -20.08
CA TYR A 230 -4.29 0.31 -20.36
C TYR A 230 -5.22 1.03 -19.36
N LEU A 231 -4.69 1.95 -18.52
CA LEU A 231 -5.52 2.70 -17.55
C LEU A 231 -6.67 3.47 -18.23
N PHE A 232 -6.43 3.97 -19.43
CA PHE A 232 -7.40 4.71 -20.24
C PHE A 232 -8.08 3.84 -21.31
N GLY A 233 -7.98 2.50 -21.17
CA GLY A 233 -8.44 1.53 -22.16
C GLY A 233 -7.36 1.15 -23.17
N LYS A 234 -7.73 0.28 -24.11
CA LYS A 234 -6.86 -0.03 -25.26
C LYS A 234 -6.86 1.14 -26.22
N GLU A 235 -5.75 1.33 -26.92
CA GLU A 235 -5.73 2.23 -28.07
C GLU A 235 -6.87 1.86 -29.04
N LEU A 236 -7.62 2.88 -29.47
CA LEU A 236 -8.67 2.69 -30.46
C LEU A 236 -8.00 2.40 -31.81
N GLU A 237 -8.39 1.29 -32.43
CA GLU A 237 -8.04 1.05 -33.82
C GLU A 237 -8.80 2.04 -34.71
N ILE A 238 -8.09 2.65 -35.67
CA ILE A 238 -8.67 3.58 -36.64
C ILE A 238 -9.76 2.85 -37.44
N GLY A 239 -10.95 3.45 -37.52
CA GLY A 239 -12.15 2.90 -38.15
C GLY A 239 -13.13 2.25 -37.17
N VAL A 240 -12.78 2.11 -35.89
CA VAL A 240 -13.62 1.49 -34.83
C VAL A 240 -14.15 2.54 -33.84
N GLU A 241 -13.75 3.80 -34.00
CA GLU A 241 -14.23 4.96 -33.23
C GLU A 241 -15.72 5.29 -33.44
N GLY A 242 -16.48 4.49 -34.18
CA GLY A 242 -17.93 4.67 -34.33
C GLY A 242 -18.33 6.01 -34.94
N GLY A 243 -17.45 6.63 -35.73
CA GLY A 243 -17.68 7.95 -36.32
C GLY A 243 -17.52 9.13 -35.35
N MET A 244 -16.83 8.94 -34.21
CA MET A 244 -16.54 10.03 -33.26
C MET A 244 -15.55 11.08 -33.81
N PHE A 245 -14.82 10.77 -34.86
CA PHE A 245 -13.98 11.71 -35.58
C PHE A 245 -14.36 11.66 -37.07
N TRP A 246 -14.66 12.83 -37.62
CA TRP A 246 -14.94 13.08 -39.04
C TRP A 246 -13.82 13.94 -39.63
#